data_AF-A0A5K1GW61-F1
#
_entry.id   AF-A0A5K1GW61-F1
#
_cell.length_a   1.000
_cell.length_b   1.000
_cell.length_c   1.000
_cell.angle_alpha   90.00
_cell.angle_beta   90.00
_cell.angle_gamma   90.00
#
_symmetry.space_group_name_H-M   'P 1'
#
loop_
_entity.id
_entity.type
_entity.pdbx_description
1 polymer ?
#
loop_
_entity_poly.entity_id
_entity_poly.type
_entity_poly.pdbx_seq_one_letter_code
_entity_poly.pdbx_strand_id
1 'polypeptide(L)' 'AGPRICLGKEFAYQQMKIIAATLLYFYKFKLEDEQQEVRYRTMLTLHIDQGLSLHVFPRK' A
#
# COMPACT_ATOMS: atom_id res chain seq x y z
N ALA A 1 16.39 -4.38 15.07
CA ALA A 1 16.77 -2.95 15.10
C ALA A 1 18.27 -2.87 15.35
N GLY A 2 18.99 -1.99 14.65
CA GLY A 2 20.44 -1.82 14.80
C GLY A 2 20.81 -0.34 14.82
N PRO A 3 22.11 0.01 14.88
CA PRO A 3 22.58 1.39 15.01
C PRO A 3 22.17 2.30 13.84
N ARG A 4 21.78 1.72 12.69
CA ARG A 4 21.26 2.43 11.51
C ARG A 4 19.76 2.20 11.28
N ILE A 5 18.98 2.04 12.34
CA ILE A 5 17.52 1.97 12.22
C ILE A 5 16.98 3.31 11.67
N CYS A 6 15.96 3.25 10.83
CA CYS A 6 15.30 4.45 10.33
C CYS A 6 14.73 5.25 11.50
N LEU A 7 15.23 6.47 11.70
CA LEU A 7 14.75 7.40 12.72
C LEU A 7 13.28 7.78 12.50
N GLY A 8 12.85 7.83 11.24
CA GLY A 8 11.47 8.14 10.85
C GLY A 8 10.51 6.94 10.88
N LYS A 9 10.94 5.76 11.35
CA LYS A 9 10.14 4.53 11.29
C LYS A 9 8.75 4.70 11.91
N GLU A 10 8.69 5.22 13.14
CA GLU A 10 7.43 5.33 13.87
C GLU A 10 6.51 6.38 13.26
N PHE A 11 7.06 7.52 12.82
CA PHE A 11 6.30 8.56 12.14
C PHE A 11 5.72 8.07 10.81
N ALA A 12 6.54 7.43 9.97
CA ALA A 12 6.09 6.84 8.72
C ALA A 12 5.01 5.78 8.97
N TYR A 13 5.16 4.95 10.01
CA TYR A 13 4.18 3.93 10.35
C TYR A 13 2.85 4.53 10.83
N GLN A 14 2.88 5.64 11.56
CA GLN A 14 1.66 6.38 11.92
C GLN A 14 0.96 6.96 10.70
N GLN A 15 1.68 7.60 9.78
CA GLN A 15 1.11 8.12 8.54
C GLN A 15 0.48 7.01 7.69
N MET A 16 1.17 5.87 7.54
CA MET A 16 0.64 4.70 6.83
C MET A 16 -0.65 4.18 7.46
N LYS A 17 -0.71 4.09 8.80
CA LYS A 17 -1.91 3.67 9.53
C LYS A 17 -3.08 4.61 9.32
N ILE A 18 -2.86 5.92 9.40
CA ILE A 18 -3.92 6.92 9.21
C ILE A 18 -4.51 6.81 7.81
N ILE A 19 -3.65 6.73 6.79
CA ILE A 19 -4.10 6.58 5.39
C ILE A 19 -4.85 5.26 5.20
N ALA A 20 -4.30 4.14 5.68
CA ALA A 20 -4.95 2.83 5.56
C ALA A 20 -6.31 2.79 6.26
N ALA A 21 -6.40 3.31 7.50
CA ALA A 21 -7.65 3.35 8.24
C ALA A 21 -8.70 4.21 7.53
N THR A 22 -8.31 5.38 7.01
CA THR A 22 -9.20 6.29 6.27
C THR A 22 -9.72 5.63 5.00
N LEU A 23 -8.85 5.00 4.22
CA LEU A 23 -9.23 4.31 2.98
C LEU A 23 -10.20 3.16 3.24
N LEU A 24 -9.93 2.31 4.24
CA LEU A 24 -10.78 1.16 4.58
C LEU A 24 -12.11 1.56 5.22
N TYR A 25 -12.15 2.72 5.89
CA TYR A 25 -13.37 3.26 6.48
C TYR A 25 -14.33 3.77 5.40
N PHE A 26 -13.83 4.57 4.44
CA PHE A 26 -14.67 5.22 3.43
C PHE A 26 -14.88 4.41 2.16
N TYR A 27 -14.04 3.42 1.86
CA TYR A 27 -14.07 2.73 0.58
C TYR A 27 -13.95 1.20 0.72
N LYS A 28 -14.51 0.51 -0.27
CA LYS A 28 -14.26 -0.91 -0.58
C LYS A 28 -13.45 -0.98 -1.87
N PHE A 29 -12.44 -1.83 -1.88
CA PHE A 29 -11.56 -2.03 -3.03
C PHE A 29 -11.80 -3.43 -3.60
N LYS A 30 -11.91 -3.53 -4.92
CA LYS A 30 -11.91 -4.81 -5.65
C LYS A 30 -10.79 -4.77 -6.69
N LEU A 31 -10.04 -5.85 -6.82
CA LEU A 31 -9.02 -5.98 -7.87
C LEU A 31 -9.71 -6.02 -9.24
N GLU A 32 -9.17 -5.30 -10.22
CA GLU A 32 -9.71 -5.30 -11.59
C GLU A 32 -9.60 -6.69 -12.21
N ASP A 33 -8.46 -7.36 -12.01
CA ASP A 33 -8.23 -8.74 -12.43
C ASP A 33 -7.76 -9.59 -11.24
N GLU A 34 -8.63 -10.50 -10.79
CA GLU A 34 -8.36 -11.40 -9.66
C GLU A 34 -7.25 -12.44 -9.96
N GLN A 35 -6.91 -12.65 -11.24
CA GLN A 35 -5.88 -13.58 -11.69
C GLN A 35 -4.53 -12.91 -12.00
N GLN A 36 -4.44 -11.58 -11.88
CA GLN A 36 -3.21 -10.85 -12.19
C GLN A 36 -2.11 -11.18 -11.18
N GLU A 37 -1.06 -11.85 -11.65
CA GLU A 37 0.14 -12.08 -10.85
C GLU A 37 0.90 -10.77 -10.63
N VAL A 38 1.11 -10.41 -9.36
CA VAL A 38 1.88 -9.21 -8.97
C VAL A 38 3.36 -9.46 -9.24
N ARG A 39 3.88 -8.86 -10.32
CA ARG A 39 5.32 -8.87 -10.64
C ARG A 39 5.98 -7.63 -10.05
N TYR A 40 7.18 -7.78 -9.52
CA TYR A 40 7.95 -6.68 -8.97
C TYR A 40 9.10 -6.30 -9.90
N ARG A 41 9.36 -5.00 -10.02
CA ARG A 41 10.53 -4.50 -10.76
C ARG A 41 11.70 -4.32 -9.80
N THR A 42 12.89 -4.76 -10.21
CA THR A 42 14.12 -4.58 -9.43
C THR A 42 14.47 -3.09 -9.30
N MET A 43 14.30 -2.54 -8.10
CA MET A 43 14.53 -1.14 -7.73
C MET A 43 15.05 -1.06 -6.28
N LEU A 44 15.48 0.13 -5.83
CA LEU A 44 15.92 0.37 -4.44
C LEU A 44 14.80 0.13 -3.42
N THR A 45 13.55 0.40 -3.82
CA THR A 45 12.31 0.16 -3.09
C THR A 45 11.52 -0.94 -3.79
N LEU A 46 10.72 -1.71 -3.05
CA LEU A 46 9.90 -2.78 -3.62
C LEU A 46 8.71 -2.16 -4.39
N HIS A 47 8.84 -2.03 -5.71
CA HIS A 47 7.80 -1.50 -6.59
C HIS A 47 7.12 -2.61 -7.38
N ILE A 48 5.79 -2.54 -7.46
CA ILE A 48 4.97 -3.38 -8.35
C ILE A 48 5.16 -2.89 -9.78
N ASP A 49 5.44 -3.81 -10.69
CA ASP A 49 5.53 -3.54 -12.12
C ASP A 49 4.13 -3.26 -12.67
N GLN A 50 3.99 -2.17 -13.44
CA GLN A 50 2.71 -1.66 -13.97
C GLN A 50 1.66 -1.20 -12.93
N GLY A 51 1.99 -1.21 -11.63
CA GLY A 51 1.09 -0.77 -10.56
C GLY A 51 -0.01 -1.78 -10.21
N LEU A 52 -1.01 -1.34 -9.45
CA LEU A 52 -2.14 -2.17 -9.00
C LEU A 52 -3.46 -1.50 -9.38
N SER A 53 -4.12 -2.01 -10.42
CA SER A 53 -5.41 -1.48 -10.86
C SER A 53 -6.55 -2.00 -9.98
N LEU A 54 -7.33 -1.08 -9.41
CA LEU A 54 -8.40 -1.38 -8.46
C LEU A 54 -9.68 -0.63 -8.83
N HIS A 55 -10.81 -1.30 -8.65
CA HIS A 55 -12.11 -0.65 -8.59
C HIS A 55 -12.42 -0.20 -7.16
N VAL A 56 -12.79 1.07 -7.01
CA VAL A 56 -13.07 1.70 -5.72
C VAL A 56 -14.56 1.99 -5.61
N PHE A 57 -15.18 1.52 -4.53
CA PHE A 57 -16.59 1.75 -4.23
C PHE A 57 -16.72 2.47 -2.90
N PRO A 58 -17.56 3.53 -2.79
CA PRO A 58 -17.81 4.17 -1.50
C PRO A 58 -18.51 3.19 -0.55
N ARG A 59 -18.06 3.18 0.70
CA ARG A 59 -18.67 2.42 1.80
C ARG A 59 -19.73 3.33 2.43
N LYS A 60 -21.01 3.01 2.18
CA LYS A 60 -22.16 3.67 2.83
C LYS A 60 -22.13 3.44 4.34
#